data_AF-A0A3D4JRZ2-F1
#
_entry.id   AF-A0A3D4JRZ2-F1
#
_cell.length_a   1.000
_cell.length_b   1.000
_cell.length_c   1.000
_cell.angle_alpha   90.00
_cell.angle_beta   90.00
_cell.angle_gamma   90.00
#
_symmetry.space_group_name_H-M   'P 1'
#
loop_
_entity.id
_entity.type
_entity.pdbx_description
1 polymer ?
#
loop_
_entity_poly.entity_id
_entity_poly.type
_entity_poly.pdbx_seq_one_letter_code
_entity_poly.pdbx_strand_id
1 'polypeptide(L)'
;MICCRDKKLEIKPVDKMIPNTEEVLRKYVKRPKNNDEICKNDIERAQKDLEKYKNIYVTTSCFGCKFLPYEDEILEYAKRQKFKIINYDFSCAVIDGQTQGCYKAFIDLEMEKVHGKNFRKRIEQEAEKLMIENIENHDKVLSIYDLEENDKPHFIKEDNLMKQGYLPTIKTGLPLKNAKSNSIFMDVSFIVEKNGKISTFKNENWVNDIKENEKYKSELEKIAKSKILEHYNNWKPGKYKNSVARVKNNFRINFE
;
A
#
# COMPACT_ATOMS: atom_id res chain seq x y z
N MET A 1 -19.35 -3.17 -38.46
CA MET A 1 -20.63 -3.86 -38.16
C MET A 1 -20.36 -5.36 -38.16
N ILE A 2 -21.02 -6.10 -37.25
CA ILE A 2 -20.87 -7.55 -36.92
C ILE A 2 -19.70 -7.80 -35.93
N CYS A 3 -19.87 -7.61 -34.61
CA CYS A 3 -20.56 -8.47 -33.63
C CYS A 3 -19.97 -9.89 -33.50
N CYS A 4 -19.01 -10.06 -32.59
CA CYS A 4 -18.77 -11.37 -31.97
C CYS A 4 -19.69 -11.48 -30.75
N ARG A 5 -20.76 -12.26 -30.95
CA ARG A 5 -21.76 -12.62 -29.94
C ARG A 5 -21.14 -13.33 -28.74
N ASP A 6 -21.73 -13.01 -27.59
CA ASP A 6 -21.68 -13.77 -26.35
C ASP A 6 -21.87 -15.26 -26.59
N LYS A 7 -20.79 -16.04 -26.44
CA LYS A 7 -20.93 -17.38 -25.88
C LYS A 7 -20.91 -17.21 -24.38
N LYS A 8 -22.10 -17.21 -23.77
CA LYS A 8 -22.27 -17.53 -22.35
C LYS A 8 -21.61 -18.89 -22.11
N LEU A 9 -20.37 -18.87 -21.64
CA LEU A 9 -19.82 -19.99 -20.89
C LEU A 9 -20.68 -20.09 -19.63
N GLU A 10 -21.52 -21.11 -19.57
CA GLU A 10 -22.14 -21.52 -18.32
C GLU A 10 -21.02 -21.91 -17.35
N ILE A 11 -20.58 -20.94 -16.56
CA ILE A 11 -19.78 -21.20 -15.38
C ILE A 11 -20.74 -21.88 -14.40
N LYS A 12 -20.73 -23.21 -14.40
CA LYS A 12 -21.31 -23.96 -13.27
C LYS A 12 -20.64 -23.44 -12.00
N PRO A 13 -21.39 -22.99 -10.98
CA PRO A 13 -20.79 -22.59 -9.72
C PRO A 13 -20.25 -23.87 -9.08
N VAL A 14 -18.96 -24.10 -9.27
CA VAL A 14 -18.25 -25.08 -8.47
C VAL A 14 -18.02 -24.37 -7.13
N ASP A 15 -18.99 -24.51 -6.21
CA ASP A 15 -18.81 -24.29 -4.78
C ASP A 15 -17.82 -25.32 -4.21
N LYS A 16 -16.63 -25.41 -4.79
CA LYS A 16 -15.47 -25.88 -4.05
C LYS A 16 -14.99 -24.65 -3.31
N MET A 17 -15.34 -24.58 -2.03
CA MET A 17 -14.62 -23.78 -1.04
C MET A 17 -13.12 -23.98 -1.31
N ILE A 18 -12.49 -23.02 -1.99
CA ILE A 18 -11.03 -23.00 -2.16
C ILE A 18 -10.53 -22.89 -0.72
N PRO A 19 -9.85 -23.93 -0.19
CA PRO A 19 -9.42 -23.90 1.18
C PRO A 19 -8.53 -22.67 1.37
N ASN A 20 -8.78 -21.90 2.44
CA ASN A 20 -8.01 -20.71 2.76
C ASN A 20 -6.51 -21.06 2.67
N THR A 21 -5.77 -20.39 1.79
CA THR A 21 -4.37 -20.68 1.49
C THR A 21 -3.53 -20.72 2.76
N GLU A 22 -3.87 -19.91 3.77
CA GLU A 22 -3.22 -19.91 5.07
C GLU A 22 -3.53 -21.20 5.87
N GLU A 23 -4.78 -21.66 5.91
CA GLU A 23 -5.15 -22.91 6.59
C GLU A 23 -4.53 -24.15 5.92
N VAL A 24 -4.43 -24.15 4.59
CA VAL A 24 -3.73 -25.20 3.83
C VAL A 24 -2.28 -25.25 4.25
N LEU A 25 -1.58 -24.12 4.21
CA LEU A 25 -0.17 -24.01 4.57
C LEU A 25 0.08 -24.44 6.02
N ARG A 26 -0.80 -24.03 6.95
CA ARG A 26 -0.73 -24.42 8.37
C ARG A 26 -0.90 -25.92 8.60
N LYS A 27 -1.70 -26.61 7.79
CA LYS A 27 -1.76 -28.08 7.84
C LYS A 27 -0.50 -28.68 7.22
N TYR A 28 -0.03 -28.11 6.12
CA TYR A 28 1.10 -28.59 5.35
C TYR A 28 2.41 -28.60 6.15
N VAL A 29 2.74 -27.52 6.87
CA VAL A 29 3.99 -27.42 7.64
C VAL A 29 4.13 -28.46 8.76
N LYS A 30 3.06 -29.15 9.16
CA LYS A 30 3.13 -30.25 10.13
C LYS A 30 3.74 -31.51 9.54
N ARG A 31 3.58 -31.72 8.23
CA ARG A 31 4.04 -32.88 7.45
C ARG A 31 4.32 -32.45 6.00
N PRO A 32 5.35 -31.63 5.75
CA PRO A 32 5.70 -31.21 4.39
C PRO A 32 6.14 -32.41 3.55
N LYS A 33 6.07 -32.30 2.21
CA LYS A 33 6.54 -33.38 1.33
C LYS A 33 8.04 -33.62 1.52
N ASN A 34 8.46 -34.88 1.32
CA ASN A 34 9.85 -35.27 1.50
C ASN A 34 10.83 -34.58 0.54
N ASN A 35 10.36 -34.08 -0.60
CA ASN A 35 11.19 -33.39 -1.59
C ASN A 35 11.01 -31.86 -1.58
N ASP A 36 10.27 -31.30 -0.63
CA ASP A 36 10.04 -29.86 -0.48
C ASP A 36 11.10 -29.26 0.45
N GLU A 37 12.29 -29.05 -0.11
CA GLU A 37 13.47 -28.55 0.61
C GLU A 37 13.29 -27.11 1.07
N ILE A 38 12.58 -26.26 0.31
CA ILE A 38 12.29 -24.88 0.74
C ILE A 38 11.50 -24.90 2.04
N CYS A 39 10.40 -25.66 2.09
CA CYS A 39 9.56 -25.69 3.27
C CYS A 39 10.27 -26.31 4.48
N LYS A 40 11.08 -27.36 4.26
CA LYS A 40 11.86 -28.01 5.32
C LYS A 40 12.93 -27.09 5.91
N ASN A 41 13.72 -26.43 5.06
CA ASN A 41 14.74 -25.48 5.50
C ASN A 41 14.13 -24.32 6.29
N ASP A 42 12.96 -23.84 5.86
CA ASP A 42 12.18 -22.84 6.58
C ASP A 42 11.75 -23.32 7.97
N ILE A 43 11.27 -24.55 8.10
CA ILE A 43 10.87 -25.13 9.39
C ILE A 43 12.09 -25.30 10.30
N GLU A 44 13.20 -25.82 9.80
CA GLU A 44 14.43 -25.97 10.58
C GLU A 44 14.98 -24.62 11.06
N ARG A 45 14.93 -23.59 10.21
CA ARG A 45 15.28 -22.22 10.60
C ARG A 45 14.33 -21.69 11.67
N ALA A 46 13.02 -21.89 11.52
CA ALA A 46 12.03 -21.46 12.49
C ALA A 46 12.23 -22.12 13.86
N GLN A 47 12.57 -23.42 13.88
CA GLN A 47 12.90 -24.15 15.11
C GLN A 47 14.12 -23.54 15.84
N LYS A 48 15.21 -23.27 15.12
CA LYS A 48 16.40 -22.60 15.68
C LYS A 48 16.09 -21.21 16.24
N ASP A 49 15.25 -20.44 15.56
CA ASP A 49 14.84 -19.12 16.04
C ASP A 49 13.96 -19.22 17.31
N LEU A 50 13.08 -20.22 17.40
CA LEU A 50 12.25 -20.48 18.59
C LEU A 50 13.05 -20.93 19.81
N GLU A 51 14.19 -21.61 19.61
CA GLU A 51 15.13 -21.91 20.70
C GLU A 51 15.75 -20.63 21.28
N LYS A 52 15.98 -19.62 20.43
CA LYS A 52 16.61 -18.35 20.82
C LYS A 52 15.62 -17.31 21.33
N TYR A 53 14.40 -17.27 20.77
CA TYR A 53 13.42 -16.23 21.04
C TYR A 53 12.08 -16.82 21.46
N LYS A 54 11.66 -16.48 22.69
CA LYS A 54 10.40 -16.96 23.27
C LYS A 54 9.14 -16.46 22.55
N ASN A 55 9.21 -15.24 22.02
CA ASN A 55 8.09 -14.55 21.37
C ASN A 55 8.57 -14.01 20.03
N ILE A 56 7.99 -14.49 18.93
CA ILE A 56 8.36 -14.07 17.57
C ILE A 56 7.11 -13.54 16.86
N TYR A 57 7.25 -12.41 16.17
CA TYR A 57 6.26 -11.95 15.21
C TYR A 57 6.92 -11.85 13.83
N VAL A 58 6.38 -12.57 12.86
CA VAL A 58 6.94 -12.61 11.51
C VAL A 58 6.21 -11.60 10.63
N THR A 59 6.95 -10.65 10.05
CA THR A 59 6.50 -9.79 8.96
C THR A 59 6.89 -10.41 7.63
N THR A 60 6.17 -10.03 6.57
CA THR A 60 6.40 -10.56 5.23
C THR A 60 6.63 -9.43 4.26
N SER A 61 7.66 -9.58 3.44
CA SER A 61 7.99 -8.68 2.34
C SER A 61 7.99 -9.44 1.04
N CYS A 62 7.28 -8.90 0.04
CA CYS A 62 7.30 -9.42 -1.32
C CYS A 62 7.02 -8.32 -2.34
N PHE A 63 7.51 -8.52 -3.55
CA PHE A 63 7.23 -7.61 -4.66
C PHE A 63 5.76 -7.70 -5.04
N GLY A 64 5.07 -6.54 -5.04
CA GLY A 64 3.65 -6.45 -5.41
C GLY A 64 2.66 -6.93 -4.35
N CYS A 65 3.12 -7.30 -3.15
CA CYS A 65 2.23 -7.66 -2.06
C CYS A 65 1.49 -6.45 -1.50
N LYS A 66 0.24 -6.65 -1.09
CA LYS A 66 -0.53 -5.63 -0.39
C LYS A 66 -0.04 -5.59 1.06
N PHE A 67 0.50 -4.45 1.45
CA PHE A 67 0.90 -4.16 2.82
C PHE A 67 -0.31 -3.69 3.63
N LEU A 68 -0.31 -3.93 4.93
CA LEU A 68 -1.35 -3.42 5.82
C LEU A 68 -1.09 -1.93 6.10
N PRO A 69 -2.13 -1.07 6.11
CA PRO A 69 -1.99 0.36 6.43
C PRO A 69 -1.30 0.64 7.78
N TYR A 70 -1.37 -0.31 8.72
CA TYR A 70 -0.86 -0.22 10.09
C TYR A 70 0.40 -1.07 10.33
N GLU A 71 1.22 -1.33 9.30
CA GLU A 71 2.45 -2.10 9.48
C GLU A 71 3.43 -1.48 10.47
N ASP A 72 3.60 -0.16 10.43
CA ASP A 72 4.43 0.56 11.40
C ASP A 72 3.91 0.35 12.84
N GLU A 73 2.59 0.39 13.03
CA GLU A 73 1.97 0.11 14.34
C GLU A 73 2.09 -1.35 14.77
N ILE A 74 2.11 -2.31 13.83
CA ILE A 74 2.42 -3.70 14.14
C ILE A 74 3.84 -3.78 14.71
N LEU A 75 4.82 -3.13 14.06
CA LEU A 75 6.20 -3.13 14.51
C LEU A 75 6.33 -2.45 15.88
N GLU A 76 5.63 -1.34 16.08
CA GLU A 76 5.60 -0.62 17.34
C GLU A 76 4.99 -1.45 18.47
N TYR A 77 3.78 -2.00 18.24
CA TYR A 77 3.09 -2.83 19.22
C TYR A 77 3.91 -4.08 19.56
N ALA A 78 4.45 -4.78 18.55
CA ALA A 78 5.30 -5.95 18.75
C ALA A 78 6.55 -5.63 19.59
N LYS A 79 7.20 -4.49 19.35
CA LYS A 79 8.34 -4.02 20.18
C LYS A 79 7.92 -3.76 21.63
N ARG A 80 6.80 -3.06 21.85
CA ARG A 80 6.26 -2.80 23.20
C ARG A 80 5.97 -4.09 23.97
N GLN A 81 5.45 -5.10 23.26
CA GLN A 81 5.17 -6.44 23.80
C GLN A 81 6.39 -7.38 23.83
N LYS A 82 7.59 -6.87 23.50
CA LYS A 82 8.87 -7.63 23.50
C LYS A 82 8.86 -8.85 22.58
N PHE A 83 8.15 -8.78 21.45
CA PHE A 83 8.27 -9.77 20.38
C PHE A 83 9.55 -9.51 19.58
N LYS A 84 10.27 -10.58 19.27
CA LYS A 84 11.30 -10.54 18.24
C LYS A 84 10.62 -10.44 16.88
N ILE A 85 10.82 -9.31 16.21
CA ILE A 85 10.35 -9.12 14.84
C ILE A 85 11.35 -9.79 13.90
N ILE A 86 10.85 -10.66 13.03
CA ILE A 86 11.64 -11.31 11.97
C ILE A 86 10.96 -11.03 10.65
N ASN A 87 11.70 -10.44 9.73
CA ASN A 87 11.23 -10.24 8.37
C ASN A 87 11.49 -11.50 7.54
N TYR A 88 10.48 -11.96 6.82
CA TYR A 88 10.56 -13.12 5.95
C TYR A 88 10.21 -12.72 4.52
N ASP A 89 11.22 -12.76 3.66
CA ASP A 89 11.10 -12.38 2.25
C ASP A 89 10.48 -13.52 1.44
N PHE A 90 9.36 -13.23 0.77
CA PHE A 90 8.75 -14.14 -0.20
C PHE A 90 9.34 -13.89 -1.59
N SER A 91 9.77 -14.97 -2.23
CA SER A 91 10.23 -14.95 -3.61
C SER A 91 9.05 -14.98 -4.58
N CYS A 92 9.15 -14.23 -5.67
CA CYS A 92 8.18 -14.28 -6.77
C CYS A 92 8.34 -15.52 -7.65
N ALA A 93 9.43 -16.29 -7.48
CA ALA A 93 9.68 -17.49 -8.24
C ALA A 93 8.89 -18.68 -7.68
N VAL A 94 8.01 -19.25 -8.50
CA VAL A 94 7.32 -20.51 -8.19
C VAL A 94 8.18 -21.65 -8.71
N ILE A 95 8.60 -22.55 -7.82
CA ILE A 95 9.37 -23.75 -8.17
C ILE A 95 8.48 -24.96 -7.92
N ASP A 96 8.28 -25.78 -8.95
CA ASP A 96 7.40 -26.95 -8.87
C ASP A 96 7.82 -27.88 -7.74
N GLY A 97 6.84 -28.25 -6.92
CA GLY A 97 7.04 -29.12 -5.76
C GLY A 97 7.64 -28.45 -4.52
N GLN A 98 7.96 -27.15 -4.58
CA GLN A 98 8.45 -26.38 -3.43
C GLN A 98 7.37 -25.45 -2.88
N THR A 99 7.32 -25.28 -1.56
CA THR A 99 6.31 -24.43 -0.90
C THR A 99 6.98 -23.30 -0.12
N GLN A 100 6.62 -22.06 -0.43
CA GLN A 100 7.06 -20.87 0.30
C GLN A 100 6.12 -20.52 1.46
N GLY A 101 6.60 -19.72 2.41
CA GLY A 101 5.81 -19.24 3.54
C GLY A 101 5.76 -20.20 4.73
N CYS A 102 6.45 -21.35 4.64
CA CYS A 102 6.47 -22.35 5.70
C CYS A 102 7.07 -21.80 7.00
N TYR A 103 8.07 -20.91 6.92
CA TYR A 103 8.66 -20.28 8.10
C TYR A 103 7.61 -19.53 8.92
N LYS A 104 6.89 -18.60 8.29
CA LYS A 104 5.82 -17.81 8.93
C LYS A 104 4.75 -18.73 9.51
N ALA A 105 4.25 -19.66 8.70
CA ALA A 105 3.17 -20.56 9.12
C ALA A 105 3.56 -21.43 10.31
N PHE A 106 4.80 -21.92 10.36
CA PHE A 106 5.32 -22.69 11.48
C PHE A 106 5.45 -21.84 12.75
N ILE A 107 6.07 -20.67 12.67
CA ILE A 107 6.18 -19.74 13.81
C ILE A 107 4.80 -19.38 14.35
N ASP A 108 3.83 -19.10 13.48
CA ASP A 108 2.47 -18.76 13.89
C ASP A 108 1.78 -19.88 14.68
N LEU A 109 1.96 -21.13 14.23
CA LEU A 109 1.43 -22.29 14.94
C LEU A 109 2.05 -22.42 16.35
N GLU A 110 3.35 -22.20 16.49
CA GLU A 110 4.01 -22.26 17.79
C GLU A 110 3.61 -21.08 18.68
N MET A 111 3.50 -19.87 18.13
CA MET A 111 3.03 -18.69 18.87
C MET A 111 1.58 -18.84 19.33
N GLU A 112 0.72 -19.49 18.55
CA GLU A 112 -0.66 -19.77 18.97
C GLU A 112 -0.77 -20.78 20.10
N LYS A 113 0.17 -21.72 20.25
CA LYS A 113 0.19 -22.61 21.42
C LYS A 113 0.47 -21.82 22.70
N VAL A 114 1.30 -20.79 22.60
CA VAL A 114 1.71 -19.95 23.74
C VAL A 114 0.69 -18.86 24.04
N HIS A 115 0.21 -18.18 23.00
CA HIS A 115 -0.60 -16.98 23.12
C HIS A 115 -2.10 -17.24 22.87
N GLY A 116 -2.45 -18.37 22.25
CA GLY A 116 -3.81 -18.73 21.86
C GLY A 116 -4.07 -18.54 20.35
N LYS A 117 -5.11 -19.20 19.84
CA LYS A 117 -5.45 -19.34 18.40
C LYS A 117 -5.60 -18.04 17.61
N ASN A 118 -5.84 -16.90 18.27
CA ASN A 118 -6.03 -15.59 17.64
C ASN A 118 -4.80 -14.68 17.79
N PHE A 119 -3.61 -15.27 17.95
CA PHE A 119 -2.35 -14.56 18.19
C PHE A 119 -2.15 -13.35 17.25
N ARG A 120 -2.10 -13.59 15.93
CA ARG A 120 -1.91 -12.52 14.94
C ARG A 120 -3.03 -11.51 14.93
N LYS A 121 -4.27 -11.99 14.87
CA LYS A 121 -5.45 -11.13 14.81
C LYS A 121 -5.48 -10.15 15.98
N ARG A 122 -5.08 -10.55 17.18
CA ARG A 122 -4.99 -9.63 18.33
C ARG A 122 -3.90 -8.59 18.15
N ILE A 123 -2.71 -8.97 17.69
CA ILE A 123 -1.63 -8.00 17.40
C ILE A 123 -2.09 -6.99 16.35
N GLU A 124 -2.69 -7.45 15.25
CA GLU A 124 -3.19 -6.59 14.19
C GLU A 124 -4.32 -5.68 14.66
N GLN A 125 -5.23 -6.17 15.50
CA GLN A 125 -6.28 -5.36 16.10
C GLN A 125 -5.75 -4.26 17.01
N GLU A 126 -4.75 -4.56 17.84
CA GLU A 126 -4.12 -3.56 18.70
C GLU A 126 -3.28 -2.57 17.89
N ALA A 127 -2.63 -3.01 16.81
CA ALA A 127 -1.94 -2.13 15.88
C ALA A 127 -2.91 -1.20 15.12
N GLU A 128 -4.06 -1.70 14.68
CA GLU A 128 -5.07 -0.88 14.02
C GLU A 128 -5.66 0.16 14.98
N LYS A 129 -5.90 -0.20 16.25
CA LYS A 129 -6.29 0.77 17.30
C LYS A 129 -5.23 1.84 17.49
N LEU A 130 -3.95 1.45 17.56
CA LEU A 130 -2.84 2.39 17.66
C LEU A 130 -2.76 3.32 16.44
N MET A 131 -3.08 2.80 15.25
CA MET A 131 -3.10 3.60 14.02
C MET A 131 -4.22 4.64 14.09
N ILE A 132 -5.41 4.26 14.53
CA ILE A 132 -6.54 5.17 14.75
C ILE A 132 -6.17 6.25 15.77
N GLU A 133 -5.57 5.85 16.91
CA GLU A 133 -5.08 6.79 17.92
C GLU A 133 -4.05 7.78 17.34
N ASN A 134 -3.11 7.28 16.54
CA ASN A 134 -2.09 8.11 15.88
C ASN A 134 -2.69 9.08 14.85
N ILE A 135 -3.73 8.66 14.13
CA ILE A 135 -4.47 9.52 13.22
C ILE A 135 -5.20 10.63 14.00
N GLU A 136 -5.86 10.29 15.09
CA GLU A 136 -6.68 11.22 15.86
C GLU A 136 -5.83 12.21 16.65
N ASN A 137 -4.80 11.73 17.34
CA ASN A 137 -4.09 12.46 18.39
C ASN A 137 -2.65 12.84 18.06
N HIS A 138 -2.01 12.18 17.08
CA HIS A 138 -0.58 12.35 16.77
C HIS A 138 -0.31 12.78 15.32
N ASP A 139 -1.34 13.31 14.65
CA ASP A 139 -1.25 13.87 13.29
C ASP A 139 -0.60 12.94 12.24
N LYS A 140 -0.78 11.62 12.40
CA LYS A 140 -0.31 10.64 11.42
C LYS A 140 -0.86 10.96 10.03
N VAL A 141 0.03 10.94 9.04
CA VAL A 141 -0.28 11.16 7.63
C VAL A 141 -0.34 9.81 6.93
N LEU A 142 -1.47 9.51 6.31
CA LEU A 142 -1.68 8.27 5.57
C LEU A 142 -1.32 8.44 4.09
N SER A 143 -0.90 7.37 3.44
CA SER A 143 -0.84 7.34 1.99
C SER A 143 -2.26 7.26 1.43
N ILE A 144 -2.52 7.88 0.28
CA ILE A 144 -3.80 7.69 -0.43
C ILE A 144 -4.06 6.21 -0.79
N TYR A 145 -3.01 5.39 -0.87
CA TYR A 145 -3.11 3.95 -1.16
C TYR A 145 -3.49 3.11 0.06
N ASP A 146 -3.44 3.69 1.26
CA ASP A 146 -3.84 3.02 2.51
C ASP A 146 -5.36 3.06 2.72
N LEU A 147 -6.08 3.80 1.87
CA LEU A 147 -7.50 4.09 2.02
C LEU A 147 -8.34 3.34 0.99
N GLU A 148 -9.52 2.90 1.45
CA GLU A 148 -10.58 2.40 0.58
C GLU A 148 -11.07 3.50 -0.37
N GLU A 149 -11.56 3.13 -1.55
CA GLU A 149 -11.89 4.08 -2.62
C GLU A 149 -12.84 5.21 -2.17
N ASN A 150 -13.87 4.87 -1.39
CA ASN A 150 -14.86 5.83 -0.90
C ASN A 150 -14.33 6.74 0.22
N ASP A 151 -13.22 6.34 0.84
CA ASP A 151 -12.60 7.04 1.97
C ASP A 151 -11.41 7.89 1.55
N LYS A 152 -10.96 7.79 0.30
CA LYS A 152 -9.92 8.67 -0.25
C LYS A 152 -10.36 10.14 -0.25
N PRO A 153 -9.42 11.10 -0.16
CA PRO A 153 -9.74 12.51 -0.33
C PRO A 153 -10.22 12.79 -1.76
N HIS A 154 -11.19 13.71 -1.89
CA HIS A 154 -11.79 14.07 -3.17
C HIS A 154 -11.75 15.57 -3.41
N PHE A 155 -11.37 15.99 -4.62
CA PHE A 155 -11.37 17.39 -4.98
C PHE A 155 -12.81 17.88 -5.20
N ILE A 156 -13.12 19.07 -4.67
CA ILE A 156 -14.43 19.69 -4.82
C ILE A 156 -14.29 20.85 -5.81
N LYS A 157 -14.91 20.73 -6.99
CA LYS A 157 -15.00 21.81 -7.98
C LYS A 157 -16.46 22.16 -8.22
N GLU A 158 -16.85 23.41 -7.95
CA GLU A 158 -18.21 23.91 -8.24
C GLU A 158 -19.28 22.92 -7.73
N ASP A 159 -19.13 22.49 -6.48
CA ASP A 159 -19.99 21.51 -5.77
C ASP A 159 -20.00 20.08 -6.33
N ASN A 160 -19.23 19.78 -7.37
CA ASN A 160 -19.04 18.44 -7.90
C ASN A 160 -17.78 17.77 -7.35
N LEU A 161 -17.95 16.53 -6.88
CA LEU A 161 -16.84 15.69 -6.42
C LEU A 161 -16.13 15.05 -7.63
N MET A 162 -14.89 15.45 -7.86
CA MET A 162 -14.03 14.80 -8.85
C MET A 162 -13.34 13.61 -8.18
N LYS A 163 -13.75 12.39 -8.56
CA LYS A 163 -13.07 11.14 -8.18
C LYS A 163 -11.71 11.05 -8.91
N GLN A 164 -10.78 10.30 -8.34
CA GLN A 164 -9.36 10.22 -8.74
C GLN A 164 -9.10 10.31 -10.25
N GLY A 165 -7.96 10.91 -10.62
CA GLY A 165 -7.50 10.95 -12.01
C GLY A 165 -7.69 12.29 -12.72
N TYR A 166 -8.05 13.36 -12.00
CA TYR A 166 -7.97 14.70 -12.59
C TYR A 166 -6.50 15.11 -12.75
N LEU A 167 -6.05 15.17 -13.99
CA LEU A 167 -4.72 15.63 -14.38
C LEU A 167 -4.84 17.08 -14.86
N PRO A 168 -4.57 18.08 -14.01
CA PRO A 168 -4.60 19.46 -14.46
C PRO A 168 -3.53 19.67 -15.53
N THR A 169 -3.97 20.22 -16.65
CA THR A 169 -3.06 20.83 -17.63
C THR A 169 -3.00 22.31 -17.35
N ILE A 170 -1.81 22.82 -17.06
CA ILE A 170 -1.58 24.24 -16.78
C ILE A 170 -0.97 24.90 -18.01
N LYS A 171 -1.66 25.93 -18.52
CA LYS A 171 -1.10 26.82 -19.54
C LYS A 171 -0.11 27.79 -18.88
N THR A 172 1.13 27.76 -19.34
CA THR A 172 2.26 28.46 -18.73
C THR A 172 2.64 29.73 -19.49
N GLY A 173 2.38 29.78 -20.79
CA GLY A 173 2.85 30.85 -21.67
C GLY A 173 4.36 30.80 -21.95
N LEU A 174 5.06 29.80 -21.41
CA LEU A 174 6.47 29.57 -21.65
C LEU A 174 6.64 28.86 -23.00
N PRO A 175 7.72 29.13 -23.76
CA PRO A 175 7.95 28.48 -25.04
C PRO A 175 8.54 27.08 -24.80
N LEU A 176 7.71 26.19 -24.24
CA LEU A 176 8.03 24.80 -23.96
C LEU A 176 8.09 24.00 -25.27
N LYS A 177 9.12 23.17 -25.40
CA LYS A 177 9.26 22.25 -26.53
C LYS A 177 8.73 20.88 -26.12
N ASN A 178 7.67 20.40 -26.78
CA ASN A 178 7.15 19.07 -26.54
C ASN A 178 7.92 18.01 -27.33
N ALA A 179 8.23 16.88 -26.69
CA ALA A 179 8.72 15.70 -27.40
C ALA A 179 7.57 15.05 -28.18
N LYS A 180 7.89 14.29 -29.24
CA LYS A 180 6.87 13.57 -30.03
C LYS A 180 6.15 12.49 -29.23
N SER A 181 6.81 11.92 -28.21
CA SER A 181 6.34 10.72 -27.50
C SER A 181 5.90 10.98 -26.06
N ASN A 182 6.31 12.07 -25.42
CA ASN A 182 6.01 12.34 -24.01
C ASN A 182 5.66 13.81 -23.78
N SER A 183 4.60 14.03 -23.00
CA SER A 183 4.24 15.36 -22.48
C SER A 183 5.17 15.75 -21.34
N ILE A 184 5.41 17.05 -21.19
CA ILE A 184 6.15 17.59 -20.04
C ILE A 184 5.22 17.58 -18.84
N PHE A 185 5.66 16.96 -17.74
CA PHE A 185 4.84 16.91 -16.53
C PHE A 185 5.67 16.89 -15.26
N MET A 186 4.98 17.17 -14.15
CA MET A 186 5.52 17.06 -12.82
C MET A 186 4.58 16.24 -11.95
N ASP A 187 5.14 15.25 -11.25
CA ASP A 187 4.42 14.58 -10.18
C ASP A 187 4.68 15.36 -8.88
N VAL A 188 3.61 15.84 -8.28
CA VAL A 188 3.64 16.60 -7.04
C VAL A 188 2.95 15.82 -5.95
N SER A 189 3.40 15.99 -4.71
CA SER A 189 2.68 15.52 -3.54
C SER A 189 2.25 16.68 -2.66
N PHE A 190 1.14 16.49 -1.98
CA PHE A 190 0.65 17.39 -0.94
C PHE A 190 -0.13 16.58 0.09
N ILE A 191 -0.31 17.15 1.28
CA ILE A 191 -1.14 16.58 2.32
C ILE A 191 -2.51 17.25 2.24
N VAL A 192 -3.57 16.46 2.05
CA VAL A 192 -4.94 16.89 2.32
C VAL A 192 -5.14 16.83 3.83
N GLU A 193 -5.30 17.98 4.44
CA GLU A 193 -5.47 18.14 5.88
C GLU A 193 -6.88 17.73 6.32
N LYS A 194 -7.07 17.49 7.62
CA LYS A 194 -8.38 17.10 8.20
C LYS A 194 -9.49 18.13 7.93
N ASN A 195 -9.13 19.40 7.68
CA ASN A 195 -10.06 20.48 7.34
C ASN A 195 -10.30 20.63 5.82
N GLY A 196 -9.75 19.75 4.99
CA GLY A 196 -9.92 19.79 3.53
C GLY A 196 -8.97 20.75 2.80
N LYS A 197 -8.13 21.51 3.49
CA LYS A 197 -7.07 22.32 2.85
C LYS A 197 -5.87 21.45 2.49
N ILE A 198 -5.04 21.94 1.57
CA ILE A 198 -3.78 21.27 1.25
C ILE A 198 -2.59 21.93 1.94
N SER A 199 -1.59 21.13 2.31
CA SER A 199 -0.31 21.58 2.85
C SER A 199 0.85 20.81 2.22
N THR A 200 2.08 21.22 2.53
CA THR A 200 3.30 20.43 2.24
C THR A 200 3.47 20.06 0.76
N PHE A 201 3.27 21.04 -0.13
CA PHE A 201 3.46 20.85 -1.56
C PHE A 201 4.94 20.55 -1.89
N LYS A 202 5.19 19.41 -2.53
CA LYS A 202 6.52 18.96 -2.95
C LYS A 202 6.49 18.49 -4.39
N ASN A 203 7.55 18.82 -5.13
CA ASN A 203 7.84 18.15 -6.40
C ASN A 203 8.49 16.80 -6.09
N GLU A 204 7.83 15.71 -6.49
CA GLU A 204 8.34 14.34 -6.33
C GLU A 204 9.07 13.87 -7.59
N ASN A 205 8.66 14.36 -8.76
CA ASN A 205 9.24 13.96 -10.04
C ASN A 205 9.06 15.04 -11.11
N TRP A 206 10.10 15.25 -11.90
CA TRP A 206 10.08 16.13 -13.07
C TRP A 206 10.44 15.31 -14.30
N VAL A 207 9.52 15.24 -15.26
CA VAL A 207 9.70 14.46 -16.49
C VAL A 207 9.70 15.38 -17.68
N ASN A 208 10.84 15.39 -18.36
CA ASN A 208 11.10 16.21 -19.52
C ASN A 208 12.18 15.56 -20.39
N ASP A 209 11.82 15.25 -21.63
CA ASP A 209 12.75 14.62 -22.59
C ASP A 209 13.57 15.66 -23.38
N ILE A 210 13.24 16.95 -23.27
CA ILE A 210 13.88 18.02 -24.05
C ILE A 210 14.71 18.91 -23.12
N LYS A 211 16.04 18.77 -23.19
CA LYS A 211 16.99 19.47 -22.29
C LYS A 211 16.79 20.98 -22.23
N GLU A 212 16.36 21.63 -23.33
CA GLU A 212 16.13 23.08 -23.34
C GLU A 212 15.01 23.55 -22.40
N ASN A 213 14.10 22.66 -22.00
CA ASN A 213 13.06 23.00 -21.03
C ASN A 213 13.56 22.99 -19.58
N GLU A 214 14.72 22.42 -19.29
CA GLU A 214 15.26 22.33 -17.91
C GLU A 214 15.41 23.71 -17.26
N LYS A 215 15.74 24.73 -18.05
CA LYS A 215 15.84 26.11 -17.57
C LYS A 215 14.53 26.66 -17.01
N TYR A 216 13.38 26.11 -17.42
CA TYR A 216 12.05 26.52 -16.96
C TYR A 216 11.60 25.75 -15.71
N LYS A 217 12.29 24.68 -15.29
CA LYS A 217 11.85 23.80 -14.20
C LYS A 217 11.42 24.56 -12.94
N SER A 218 12.26 25.46 -12.43
CA SER A 218 11.95 26.23 -11.21
C SER A 218 10.75 27.17 -11.38
N GLU A 219 10.55 27.70 -12.59
CA GLU A 219 9.40 28.56 -12.90
C GLU A 219 8.12 27.74 -12.99
N LEU A 220 8.17 26.58 -13.66
CA LEU A 220 7.06 25.63 -13.74
C LEU A 220 6.65 25.11 -12.35
N GLU A 221 7.61 24.82 -11.46
CA GLU A 221 7.34 24.46 -10.06
C GLU A 221 6.57 25.57 -9.33
N LYS A 222 6.96 26.83 -9.50
CA LYS A 222 6.28 27.99 -8.90
C LYS A 222 4.88 28.18 -9.47
N ILE A 223 4.72 28.08 -10.79
CA ILE A 223 3.43 28.16 -11.49
C ILE A 223 2.50 27.06 -10.98
N ALA A 224 2.98 25.81 -10.96
CA ALA A 224 2.23 24.66 -10.48
C ALA A 224 1.78 24.85 -9.03
N LYS A 225 2.71 25.19 -8.13
CA LYS A 225 2.40 25.43 -6.72
C LYS A 225 1.35 26.53 -6.56
N SER A 226 1.52 27.65 -7.26
CA SER A 226 0.58 28.79 -7.22
C SER A 226 -0.82 28.35 -7.67
N LYS A 227 -0.92 27.72 -8.84
CA LYS A 227 -2.19 27.30 -9.42
C LYS A 227 -2.91 26.24 -8.59
N ILE A 228 -2.16 25.30 -8.02
CA ILE A 228 -2.71 24.27 -7.13
C ILE A 228 -3.23 24.89 -5.83
N LEU A 229 -2.49 25.81 -5.22
CA LEU A 229 -2.94 26.51 -4.00
C LEU A 229 -4.12 27.46 -4.26
N GLU A 230 -4.21 28.05 -5.45
CA GLU A 230 -5.28 28.97 -5.81
C GLU A 230 -6.59 28.23 -6.12
N HIS A 231 -6.52 27.17 -6.93
CA HIS A 231 -7.72 26.56 -7.52
C HIS A 231 -8.06 25.18 -6.95
N TYR A 232 -7.13 24.54 -6.22
CA TYR A 232 -7.25 23.16 -5.75
C TYR A 232 -7.03 23.04 -4.24
N ASN A 233 -7.33 24.08 -3.47
CA ASN A 233 -7.13 24.09 -2.02
C ASN A 233 -8.38 23.71 -1.21
N ASN A 234 -9.40 23.16 -1.86
CA ASN A 234 -10.62 22.70 -1.20
C ASN A 234 -10.93 21.24 -1.55
N TRP A 235 -10.85 20.38 -0.54
CA TRP A 235 -11.01 18.94 -0.67
C TRP A 235 -11.97 18.42 0.37
N LYS A 236 -12.70 17.36 0.01
CA LYS A 236 -13.26 16.46 1.01
C LYS A 236 -12.09 15.68 1.62
N PRO A 237 -11.88 15.74 2.94
CA PRO A 237 -10.78 15.03 3.58
C PRO A 237 -10.99 13.52 3.50
N GLY A 238 -9.88 12.78 3.52
CA GLY A 238 -9.92 11.32 3.57
C GLY A 238 -10.28 10.80 4.96
N LYS A 239 -10.66 9.53 5.03
CA LYS A 239 -11.00 8.84 6.27
C LYS A 239 -10.31 7.50 6.37
N TYR A 240 -10.08 7.03 7.59
CA TYR A 240 -9.70 5.64 7.86
C TYR A 240 -10.60 5.14 8.99
N LYS A 241 -11.38 4.09 8.75
CA LYS A 241 -12.33 3.52 9.73
C LYS A 241 -13.21 4.57 10.43
N ASN A 242 -13.72 5.54 9.67
CA ASN A 242 -14.50 6.71 10.10
C ASN A 242 -13.73 7.88 10.74
N SER A 243 -12.45 7.70 11.11
CA SER A 243 -11.61 8.79 11.61
C SER A 243 -11.11 9.65 10.46
N VAL A 244 -11.29 10.97 10.54
CA VAL A 244 -10.81 11.91 9.52
C VAL A 244 -9.29 11.97 9.59
N ALA A 245 -8.63 11.70 8.46
CA ALA A 245 -7.19 11.55 8.40
C ALA A 245 -6.52 12.65 7.56
N ARG A 246 -5.26 12.94 7.90
CA ARG A 246 -4.35 13.68 7.00
C ARG A 246 -3.87 12.69 5.95
N VAL A 247 -3.95 13.04 4.67
CA VAL A 247 -3.64 12.10 3.59
C VAL A 247 -2.63 12.70 2.63
N LYS A 248 -1.48 12.05 2.47
CA LYS A 248 -0.53 12.34 1.40
C LYS A 248 -1.14 11.86 0.08
N ASN A 249 -1.41 12.81 -0.80
CA ASN A 249 -1.89 12.58 -2.14
C ASN A 249 -0.78 12.88 -3.15
N ASN A 250 -0.80 12.19 -4.29
CA ASN A 250 0.11 12.43 -5.40
C ASN A 250 -0.71 12.82 -6.64
N PHE A 251 -0.27 13.86 -7.32
CA PHE A 251 -0.95 14.47 -8.45
C PHE A 251 0.04 14.67 -9.58
N ARG A 252 -0.36 14.34 -10.81
CA ARG A 252 0.44 14.69 -11.99
C ARG A 252 -0.14 15.95 -12.63
N ILE A 253 0.75 16.88 -12.94
CA ILE A 253 0.44 18.15 -13.59
C ILE A 253 1.12 18.18 -14.95
N ASN A 254 0.35 18.35 -16.02
CA ASN A 254 0.89 18.56 -17.35
C ASN A 254 1.07 20.06 -17.62
N PHE A 255 2.07 20.42 -18.43
CA PHE A 255 2.32 21.79 -18.82
C PHE A 255 2.13 21.99 -20.33
N GLU A 256 1.48 23.09 -20.68
CA GLU A 256 1.28 23.58 -22.06
C GLU A 256 1.68 25.05 -22.21
#